data_AF-A0A8T7DGG8-F1
#
_entry.id   AF-A0A8T7DGG8-F1
#
_cell.length_a   1.000
_cell.length_b   1.000
_cell.length_c   1.000
_cell.angle_alpha   90.00
_cell.angle_beta   90.00
_cell.angle_gamma   90.00
#
_symmetry.space_group_name_H-M   'P 1'
#
loop_
_entity.id
_entity.type
_entity.pdbx_description
1 polymer ?
#
loop_
_entity_poly.entity_id
_entity_poly.type
_entity_poly.pdbx_seq_one_letter_code
_entity_poly.pdbx_strand_id
1 'polypeptide(L)'
;MWFVISNRFFSVGLILFSGMLTSCSVQDDIAVDNAWIPEAPPSVSALAGYLDITNHFSNTMTLSGAESAFFKEVVLHQTVVDRETDFARMIEQSTVTIQAGQTLKLNPGGYHLMLLNPRQMINTERLIPIILLFENGYQKKVEFKVRPFRLHLEAN
;
A
#
# COMPACT_ATOMS: atom_id res chain seq x y z
N MET A 1 -9.96 37.51 80.18
CA MET A 1 -10.68 38.08 79.04
C MET A 1 -9.71 38.18 77.88
N TRP A 2 -10.14 37.79 76.67
CA TRP A 2 -9.49 37.94 75.35
C TRP A 2 -8.66 36.78 74.76
N PHE A 3 -9.27 36.20 73.72
CA PHE A 3 -8.75 35.71 72.43
C PHE A 3 -8.25 34.27 72.22
N VAL A 4 -9.15 33.52 71.58
CA VAL A 4 -8.97 32.30 70.79
C VAL A 4 -8.22 32.61 69.51
N ILE A 5 -7.21 31.82 69.14
CA ILE A 5 -6.83 31.60 67.73
C ILE A 5 -6.55 30.11 67.55
N SER A 6 -7.50 29.43 66.91
CA SER A 6 -7.41 28.06 66.43
C SER A 6 -6.68 28.01 65.09
N ASN A 7 -5.54 27.33 65.00
CA ASN A 7 -4.96 26.95 63.72
C ASN A 7 -5.18 25.46 63.48
N ARG A 8 -6.23 25.13 62.71
CA ARG A 8 -6.40 23.81 62.13
C ARG A 8 -5.53 23.74 60.88
N PHE A 9 -4.39 23.07 60.98
CA PHE A 9 -3.59 22.70 59.81
C PHE A 9 -4.34 21.59 59.07
N PHE A 10 -5.07 22.00 58.03
CA PHE A 10 -5.77 21.12 57.12
C PHE A 10 -4.74 20.53 56.14
N SER A 11 -4.41 19.25 56.32
CA SER A 11 -3.60 18.49 55.36
C SER A 11 -4.32 18.42 54.02
N VAL A 12 -3.71 18.95 52.96
CA VAL A 12 -4.12 18.70 51.57
C VAL A 12 -2.94 18.05 50.85
N GLY A 13 -2.97 16.71 50.80
CA GLY A 13 -2.04 15.93 49.97
C GLY A 13 -2.49 15.99 48.52
N LEU A 14 -1.76 16.74 47.69
CA LEU A 14 -1.96 16.82 46.25
C LEU A 14 -1.31 15.59 45.58
N ILE A 15 -2.09 14.52 45.39
CA ILE A 15 -1.66 13.36 44.58
C ILE A 15 -1.77 13.76 43.11
N LEU A 16 -0.63 14.10 42.50
CA LEU A 16 -0.50 14.28 41.04
C LEU A 16 -0.54 12.89 40.38
N PHE A 17 -1.75 12.42 40.05
CA PHE A 17 -1.95 11.21 39.25
C PHE A 17 -1.66 11.56 37.78
N SER A 18 -0.39 11.46 37.40
CA SER A 18 0.07 11.65 36.02
C SER A 18 -0.42 10.47 35.16
N GLY A 19 -1.59 10.62 34.54
CA GLY A 19 -2.11 9.67 33.56
C GLY A 19 -1.22 9.65 32.32
N MET A 20 -0.39 8.62 32.18
CA MET A 20 0.28 8.32 30.92
C MET A 20 -0.77 7.89 29.91
N LEU A 21 -1.04 8.77 28.94
CA LEU A 21 -1.82 8.43 27.75
C LEU A 21 -0.96 7.53 26.88
N THR A 22 -1.07 6.21 27.07
CA THR A 22 -0.49 5.22 26.16
C THR A 22 -1.19 5.36 24.81
N SER A 23 -0.51 5.97 23.85
CA SER A 23 -0.98 6.03 22.47
C SER A 23 -0.87 4.64 21.87
N CYS A 24 -2.02 3.98 21.65
CA CYS A 24 -2.08 2.77 20.85
C CYS A 24 -1.86 3.18 19.39
N SER A 25 -0.63 3.07 18.89
CA SER A 25 -0.39 3.19 17.46
C SER A 25 -1.06 2.01 16.77
N VAL A 26 -2.06 2.28 15.93
CA VAL A 26 -2.53 1.30 14.95
C VAL A 26 -1.35 1.03 14.02
N GLN A 27 -0.67 -0.08 14.26
CA GLN A 27 0.46 -0.55 13.48
C GLN A 27 -0.09 -0.98 12.11
N ASP A 28 0.25 -0.23 11.06
CA ASP A 28 -0.07 -0.61 9.69
C ASP A 28 0.98 -1.62 9.22
N ASP A 29 0.66 -2.90 9.39
CA ASP A 29 1.57 -4.01 9.16
C ASP A 29 1.70 -4.41 7.68
N ILE A 30 1.03 -3.73 6.75
CA ILE A 30 1.36 -3.83 5.32
C ILE A 30 2.15 -2.60 4.92
N ALA A 31 3.46 -2.78 4.76
CA ALA A 31 4.31 -1.77 4.16
C ALA A 31 4.23 -1.85 2.64
N VAL A 32 4.17 -0.69 1.98
CA VAL A 32 4.17 -0.59 0.53
C VAL A 32 5.23 0.41 0.11
N ASP A 33 6.12 -0.05 -0.76
CA ASP A 33 7.24 0.71 -1.28
C ASP A 33 7.22 0.71 -2.79
N ASN A 34 7.96 1.65 -3.40
CA ASN A 34 8.18 1.69 -4.85
C ASN A 34 6.88 1.62 -5.68
N ALA A 35 5.80 2.24 -5.24
CA ALA A 35 4.55 2.27 -6.00
C ALA A 35 4.65 3.24 -7.20
N TRP A 36 4.61 2.72 -8.42
CA TRP A 36 4.68 3.52 -9.65
C TRP A 36 3.92 2.91 -10.83
N ILE A 37 3.53 3.79 -11.76
CA ILE A 37 2.85 3.46 -13.01
C ILE A 37 3.69 4.05 -14.16
N PRO A 38 3.98 3.32 -15.23
CA PRO A 38 4.59 3.87 -16.43
C PRO A 38 3.64 4.88 -17.07
N GLU A 39 4.17 6.03 -17.45
CA GLU A 39 3.48 6.97 -18.30
C GLU A 39 3.14 6.31 -19.64
N ALA A 40 1.91 6.50 -20.11
CA ALA A 40 1.51 6.03 -21.43
C ALA A 40 0.63 7.07 -22.13
N PRO A 41 0.58 7.04 -23.48
CA PRO A 41 -0.31 7.89 -24.25
C PRO A 41 -1.78 7.68 -23.87
N PRO A 42 -2.64 8.71 -23.99
CA PRO A 42 -4.06 8.61 -23.63
C PRO A 42 -4.86 7.61 -24.48
N SER A 43 -4.28 7.08 -25.57
CA SER A 43 -4.89 6.07 -26.43
C SER A 43 -4.79 4.64 -25.90
N VAL A 44 -3.99 4.38 -24.86
CA VAL A 44 -3.86 3.02 -24.32
C VAL A 44 -5.04 2.67 -23.43
N SER A 45 -5.60 1.48 -23.64
CA SER A 45 -6.69 0.93 -22.82
C SER A 45 -6.19 0.16 -21.60
N ALA A 46 -4.88 -0.08 -21.49
CA ALA A 46 -4.29 -0.84 -20.41
C ALA A 46 -2.90 -0.31 -20.01
N LEU A 47 -2.62 -0.35 -18.71
CA LEU A 47 -1.39 0.11 -18.07
C LEU A 47 -0.95 -0.91 -17.02
N ALA A 48 0.35 -1.02 -16.75
CA ALA A 48 0.86 -1.84 -15.65
C ALA A 48 1.11 -0.99 -14.40
N GLY A 49 0.84 -1.51 -13.21
CA GLY A 49 1.16 -0.91 -11.93
C GLY A 49 2.16 -1.79 -11.18
N TYR A 50 3.20 -1.16 -10.64
CA TYR A 50 4.30 -1.82 -9.95
C TYR A 50 4.43 -1.28 -8.53
N LEU A 51 4.73 -2.17 -7.59
CA LEU A 51 4.92 -1.86 -6.18
C LEU A 51 5.59 -3.05 -5.46
N ASP A 52 6.20 -2.78 -4.33
CA ASP A 52 6.66 -3.80 -3.39
C ASP A 52 5.70 -3.81 -2.20
N ILE A 53 5.16 -4.98 -1.84
CA ILE A 53 4.25 -5.16 -0.70
C ILE A 53 4.93 -6.05 0.33
N THR A 54 5.21 -5.54 1.51
CA THR A 54 5.82 -6.30 2.61
C THR A 54 4.80 -6.60 3.69
N ASN A 55 4.65 -7.87 4.02
CA ASN A 55 3.76 -8.31 5.10
C ASN A 55 4.53 -8.36 6.44
N HIS A 56 4.27 -7.40 7.33
CA HIS A 56 4.82 -7.38 8.69
C HIS A 56 3.92 -8.09 9.72
N PHE A 57 2.74 -8.56 9.33
CA PHE A 57 1.94 -9.40 10.21
C PHE A 57 2.64 -10.74 10.50
N SER A 58 2.30 -11.34 11.63
CA SER A 58 2.72 -12.70 11.99
C SER A 58 1.96 -13.78 11.23
N ASN A 59 0.83 -13.44 10.60
CA ASN A 59 0.04 -14.32 9.77
C ASN A 59 0.27 -14.08 8.28
N THR A 60 -0.03 -15.10 7.48
CA THR A 60 -0.10 -15.00 6.03
C THR A 60 -1.23 -14.04 5.61
N MET A 61 -0.96 -13.22 4.60
CA MET A 61 -1.90 -12.29 4.00
C MET A 61 -2.10 -12.64 2.53
N THR A 62 -3.34 -12.70 2.06
CA THR A 62 -3.64 -12.99 0.65
C THR A 62 -4.17 -11.74 -0.02
N LEU A 63 -3.44 -11.22 -1.01
CA LEU A 63 -3.90 -10.15 -1.88
C LEU A 63 -4.93 -10.74 -2.85
N SER A 64 -6.17 -10.26 -2.80
CA SER A 64 -7.27 -10.72 -3.65
C SER A 64 -7.57 -9.78 -4.81
N GLY A 65 -7.03 -8.57 -4.79
CA GLY A 65 -7.20 -7.63 -5.89
C GLY A 65 -6.84 -6.21 -5.52
N ALA A 66 -7.26 -5.28 -6.37
CA ALA A 66 -7.14 -3.87 -6.10
C ALA A 66 -8.26 -3.09 -6.79
N GLU A 67 -8.51 -1.87 -6.33
CA GLU A 67 -9.53 -0.98 -6.89
C GLU A 67 -8.99 0.45 -7.00
N SER A 68 -9.51 1.21 -7.96
CA SER A 68 -9.19 2.62 -8.12
C SER A 68 -10.35 3.38 -8.77
N ALA A 69 -10.56 4.62 -8.34
CA ALA A 69 -11.50 5.52 -9.00
C ALA A 69 -11.03 5.97 -10.40
N PHE A 70 -9.75 5.77 -10.72
CA PHE A 70 -9.11 6.26 -11.95
C PHE A 70 -9.19 5.25 -13.09
N PHE A 71 -9.45 3.99 -12.78
CA PHE A 71 -9.54 2.89 -13.73
C PHE A 71 -10.93 2.27 -13.67
N LYS A 72 -11.35 1.59 -14.73
CA LYS A 72 -12.60 0.82 -14.68
C LYS A 72 -12.41 -0.45 -13.85
N GLU A 73 -11.23 -1.04 -13.95
CA GLU A 73 -10.91 -2.35 -13.40
C GLU A 73 -9.41 -2.44 -13.14
N VAL A 74 -9.04 -3.13 -12.06
CA VAL A 74 -7.64 -3.41 -11.71
C VAL A 74 -7.52 -4.90 -11.42
N VAL A 75 -6.70 -5.58 -12.21
CA VAL A 75 -6.57 -7.04 -12.16
C VAL A 75 -5.13 -7.40 -11.81
N LEU A 76 -4.92 -8.43 -11.01
CA LEU A 76 -3.57 -8.91 -10.70
C LEU A 76 -3.11 -9.89 -11.78
N HIS A 77 -2.00 -9.59 -12.44
CA HIS A 77 -1.45 -10.43 -13.51
C HIS A 77 -0.04 -10.91 -13.13
N GLN A 78 0.33 -12.07 -13.68
CA GLN A 78 1.70 -12.58 -13.66
C GLN A 78 2.19 -12.76 -15.10
N THR A 79 3.35 -12.19 -15.41
CA THR A 79 4.06 -12.52 -16.65
C THR A 79 4.77 -13.86 -16.47
N VAL A 80 4.46 -14.82 -17.35
CA VAL A 80 5.12 -16.12 -17.43
C VAL A 80 5.75 -16.23 -18.81
N VAL A 81 7.07 -16.47 -18.83
CA VAL A 81 7.81 -16.75 -20.08
C VAL A 81 7.89 -18.25 -20.26
N ASP A 82 7.38 -18.72 -21.38
CA ASP A 82 7.51 -20.10 -21.81
C ASP A 82 8.96 -20.33 -22.30
N ARG A 83 9.69 -21.23 -21.63
CA ARG A 83 11.11 -21.49 -21.94
C ARG A 83 11.31 -22.28 -23.23
N GLU A 84 10.28 -22.95 -23.73
CA GLU A 84 10.36 -23.74 -24.96
C GLU A 84 10.09 -22.88 -26.19
N THR A 85 9.21 -21.89 -26.05
CA THR A 85 8.75 -21.06 -27.17
C THR A 85 9.27 -19.63 -27.13
N ASP A 86 9.90 -19.21 -26.02
CA ASP A 86 10.37 -17.85 -25.73
C ASP A 86 9.25 -16.78 -25.77
N PHE A 87 8.00 -17.22 -25.67
CA PHE A 87 6.84 -16.33 -25.63
C PHE A 87 6.48 -15.97 -24.19
N ALA A 88 6.35 -14.67 -23.94
CA ALA A 88 5.77 -14.14 -22.71
C ALA A 88 4.24 -14.15 -22.79
N ARG A 89 3.58 -14.67 -21.76
CA ARG A 89 2.12 -14.62 -21.58
C ARG A 89 1.79 -13.93 -20.26
N MET A 90 0.72 -13.15 -20.25
CA MET A 90 0.18 -12.56 -19.03
C MET A 90 -0.98 -13.43 -18.55
N ILE A 91 -0.87 -13.95 -17.33
CA ILE A 91 -1.87 -14.83 -16.73
C ILE A 91 -2.50 -14.08 -15.57
N GLU A 92 -3.82 -13.90 -15.63
CA GLU A 92 -4.60 -13.36 -14.53
C GLU A 92 -4.46 -14.23 -13.28
N GLN A 93 -4.30 -13.59 -12.14
CA GLN A 93 -4.19 -14.19 -10.82
C GLN A 93 -5.37 -13.72 -9.99
N SER A 94 -6.20 -14.66 -9.55
CA SER A 94 -7.32 -14.34 -8.67
C SER A 94 -6.83 -13.90 -7.30
N THR A 95 -5.73 -14.49 -6.81
CA THR A 95 -5.13 -14.17 -5.52
C THR A 95 -3.62 -14.40 -5.55
N VAL A 96 -2.88 -13.67 -4.69
CA VAL A 96 -1.47 -13.94 -4.42
C VAL A 96 -1.20 -13.89 -2.92
N THR A 97 -0.57 -14.95 -2.43
CA THR A 97 -0.26 -15.14 -1.02
C THR A 97 1.07 -14.51 -0.64
N ILE A 98 1.08 -13.74 0.45
CA ILE A 98 2.27 -13.11 1.03
C ILE A 98 2.45 -13.67 2.44
N GLN A 99 3.45 -14.53 2.62
CA GLN A 99 3.75 -15.09 3.94
C GLN A 99 4.24 -14.01 4.92
N ALA A 100 4.16 -14.28 6.21
CA ALA A 100 4.66 -13.39 7.26
C ALA A 100 6.14 -13.03 7.02
N GLY A 101 6.47 -11.75 7.09
CA GLY A 101 7.82 -11.21 6.86
C GLY A 101 8.28 -11.24 5.40
N GLN A 102 7.47 -11.69 4.45
CA GLN A 102 7.84 -11.73 3.03
C GLN A 102 7.43 -10.45 2.30
N THR A 103 8.15 -10.18 1.22
CA THR A 103 7.85 -9.09 0.28
C THR A 103 7.40 -9.67 -1.05
N LEU A 104 6.18 -9.33 -1.47
CA LEU A 104 5.70 -9.55 -2.83
C LEU A 104 6.15 -8.39 -3.70
N LYS A 105 6.94 -8.69 -4.73
CA LYS A 105 7.42 -7.70 -5.70
C LYS A 105 6.55 -7.74 -6.95
N LEU A 106 5.95 -6.60 -7.29
CA LEU A 106 5.27 -6.40 -8.55
C LEU A 106 6.17 -5.57 -9.44
N ASN A 107 6.84 -6.23 -10.40
CA ASN A 107 7.86 -5.66 -11.26
C ASN A 107 7.67 -6.09 -12.74
N PRO A 108 8.31 -5.37 -13.69
CA PRO A 108 8.28 -5.77 -15.09
C PRO A 108 8.81 -7.21 -15.27
N GLY A 109 8.05 -8.05 -15.97
CA GLY A 109 8.39 -9.46 -16.19
C GLY A 109 7.98 -10.43 -15.07
N GLY A 110 7.38 -9.93 -13.99
CA GLY A 110 6.82 -10.74 -12.90
C GLY A 110 5.35 -10.42 -12.64
N TYR A 111 4.98 -10.31 -11.37
CA TYR A 111 3.64 -9.85 -10.97
C TYR A 111 3.46 -8.37 -11.28
N HIS A 112 2.26 -7.96 -11.65
CA HIS A 112 1.91 -6.55 -11.87
C HIS A 112 0.40 -6.35 -11.76
N LEU A 113 0.00 -5.13 -11.42
CA LEU A 113 -1.41 -4.72 -11.49
C LEU A 113 -1.72 -4.29 -12.92
N MET A 114 -2.62 -4.97 -13.59
CA MET A 114 -3.15 -4.55 -14.88
C MET A 114 -4.28 -3.54 -14.64
N LEU A 115 -4.02 -2.28 -14.98
CA LEU A 115 -4.91 -1.14 -14.82
C LEU A 115 -5.67 -0.91 -16.12
N LEU A 116 -6.95 -1.30 -16.15
CA LEU A 116 -7.75 -1.35 -17.37
C LEU A 116 -8.69 -0.15 -17.48
N ASN A 117 -8.80 0.37 -18.70
CA ASN A 117 -9.69 1.45 -19.13
C ASN A 117 -9.56 2.69 -18.22
N PRO A 118 -8.46 3.44 -18.31
CA PRO A 118 -8.29 4.69 -17.57
C PRO A 118 -9.47 5.64 -17.87
N ARG A 119 -10.11 6.14 -16.81
CA ARG A 119 -11.24 7.08 -16.92
C ARG A 119 -10.79 8.52 -17.23
N GLN A 120 -9.51 8.79 -17.06
CA GLN A 120 -8.89 10.09 -17.26
C GLN A 120 -7.42 9.92 -17.66
N MET A 121 -6.83 10.98 -18.23
CA MET A 121 -5.44 10.99 -18.63
C MET A 121 -4.50 10.76 -17.43
N ILE A 122 -3.63 9.76 -17.53
CA ILE A 122 -2.60 9.45 -16.54
C ILE A 122 -1.31 10.17 -16.95
N ASN A 123 -0.84 11.12 -16.14
CA ASN A 123 0.33 11.95 -16.43
C ASN A 123 1.26 12.03 -15.20
N THR A 124 2.51 12.43 -15.44
CA THR A 124 3.61 12.44 -14.46
C THR A 124 3.43 13.41 -13.28
N GLU A 125 2.49 14.33 -13.35
CA GLU A 125 2.23 15.33 -12.30
C GLU A 125 1.24 14.85 -11.22
N ARG A 126 0.63 13.67 -11.39
CA ARG A 126 -0.42 13.18 -10.48
C ARG A 126 -0.05 11.91 -9.76
N LEU A 127 -0.46 11.85 -8.50
CA LEU A 127 -0.51 10.63 -7.70
C LEU A 127 -1.82 9.92 -7.98
N ILE A 128 -1.76 8.62 -8.25
CA ILE A 128 -2.93 7.79 -8.53
C ILE A 128 -3.20 6.90 -7.31
N PRO A 129 -4.26 7.17 -6.53
CA PRO A 129 -4.63 6.31 -5.42
C PRO A 129 -5.22 4.99 -5.92
N ILE A 130 -4.69 3.89 -5.40
CA ILE A 130 -5.17 2.52 -5.61
C ILE A 130 -5.33 1.87 -4.24
N ILE A 131 -6.42 1.15 -4.03
CA ILE A 131 -6.71 0.42 -2.79
C ILE A 131 -6.42 -1.04 -3.05
N LEU A 132 -5.49 -1.62 -2.30
CA LEU A 132 -5.20 -3.06 -2.30
C LEU A 132 -6.22 -3.76 -1.41
N LEU A 133 -6.79 -4.84 -1.90
CA LEU A 133 -7.79 -5.64 -1.20
C LEU A 133 -7.19 -6.99 -0.80
N PHE A 134 -7.40 -7.37 0.46
CA PHE A 134 -6.97 -8.66 0.99
C PHE A 134 -8.18 -9.53 1.34
N GLU A 135 -8.03 -10.85 1.25
CA GLU A 135 -9.13 -11.81 1.51
C GLU A 135 -9.73 -11.69 2.91
N ASN A 136 -8.93 -11.29 3.91
CA ASN A 136 -9.38 -11.11 5.28
C ASN A 136 -10.18 -9.79 5.50
N GLY A 137 -10.46 -9.04 4.43
CA GLY A 137 -11.15 -7.76 4.48
C GLY A 137 -10.24 -6.57 4.79
N TYR A 138 -8.92 -6.79 5.00
CA TYR A 138 -7.96 -5.70 5.13
C TYR A 138 -7.85 -4.93 3.82
N GLN A 139 -7.69 -3.61 3.92
CA GLN A 139 -7.53 -2.73 2.77
C GLN A 139 -6.37 -1.78 3.01
N LYS A 140 -5.55 -1.59 1.98
CA LYS A 140 -4.42 -0.65 2.03
C LYS A 140 -4.51 0.33 0.89
N LYS A 141 -4.71 1.62 1.20
CA LYS A 141 -4.63 2.68 0.20
C LYS A 141 -3.16 3.01 -0.09
N VAL A 142 -2.80 3.05 -1.37
CA VAL A 142 -1.45 3.30 -1.87
C VAL A 142 -1.51 4.38 -2.94
N GLU A 143 -0.57 5.32 -2.89
CA GLU A 143 -0.43 6.36 -3.91
C GLU A 143 0.67 6.00 -4.90
N PHE A 144 0.29 5.78 -6.16
CA PHE A 144 1.22 5.44 -7.23
C PHE A 144 1.74 6.70 -7.90
N LYS A 145 3.06 6.77 -8.06
CA LYS A 145 3.74 7.84 -8.80
C LYS A 145 3.80 7.48 -10.28
N VAL A 146 3.34 8.35 -11.16
CA VAL A 146 3.50 8.15 -12.61
C VAL A 146 4.93 8.52 -13.00
N ARG A 147 5.64 7.62 -13.69
CA ARG A 147 7.03 7.80 -14.12
C ARG A 147 7.15 7.57 -15.63
N PRO A 148 7.98 8.32 -16.35
CA PRO A 148 8.22 8.03 -17.77
C PRO A 148 8.76 6.61 -17.92
N PHE A 149 8.16 5.82 -18.82
CA PHE A 149 8.64 4.49 -19.13
C PHE A 149 9.93 4.60 -19.93
N ARG A 150 11.07 4.65 -19.25
CA ARG A 150 12.38 4.59 -19.88
C ARG A 150 12.81 3.13 -19.97
N LEU A 151 12.62 2.52 -21.14
CA LEU A 151 13.45 1.39 -21.52
C LEU A 151 14.91 1.87 -21.43
N HIS A 152 15.76 1.21 -20.65
CA HIS A 152 17.20 1.32 -20.89
C HIS A 152 17.42 0.75 -22.29
N LEU A 153 17.38 1.63 -23.29
CA LEU A 153 18.15 1.42 -24.50
C LEU A 153 19.59 1.68 -24.08
N GLU A 154 20.21 0.67 -23.48
CA GLU A 154 21.66 0.53 -23.55
C GLU A 154 21.96 0.32 -25.04
N ALA A 155 22.05 1.43 -25.77
CA ALA A 155 22.80 1.48 -27.01
C ALA A 155 24.26 1.28 -26.61
N ASN A 156 24.72 0.03 -26.69
CA ASN A 156 26.13 -0.30 -26.79
C ASN A 156 26.39 -0.80 -28.20
#